data_AF-A0A845PRS0-F1
#
_entry.id   AF-A0A845PRS0-F1
#
_cell.length_a   1.000
_cell.length_b   1.000
_cell.length_c   1.000
_cell.angle_alpha   90.00
_cell.angle_beta   90.00
_cell.angle_gamma   90.00
#
_symmetry.space_group_name_H-M   'P 1'
#
loop_
_entity.id
_entity.type
_entity.pdbx_description
1 polymer ?
#
loop_
_entity_poly.entity_id
_entity_poly.type
_entity_poly.pdbx_seq_one_letter_code
_entity_poly.pdbx_strand_id
1 'polypeptide(L)'
;QLIVKRLKTGCQWRELSLKEYFGREKICWQSIYYYFNKWSKDGSFRKAWIGLSLLNKRKLEMSSLQLDGSHTPSRMGGEKLGYQARKKAKTTNSIFLCDNQGQMLA
;
A
#
# COMPACT_ATOMS: atom_id res chain seq x y z
N GLN A 1 -8.41 -11.75 -4.26
CA GLN A 1 -9.01 -10.72 -5.16
C GLN A 1 -9.61 -9.54 -4.39
N LEU A 2 -10.41 -9.75 -3.33
CA LEU A 2 -11.05 -8.66 -2.58
C LEU A 2 -10.08 -7.61 -1.98
N ILE A 3 -8.98 -8.05 -1.36
CA ILE A 3 -7.95 -7.13 -0.84
C ILE A 3 -7.33 -6.30 -1.96
N VAL A 4 -7.12 -6.87 -3.15
CA VAL A 4 -6.59 -6.13 -4.31
C VAL A 4 -7.58 -5.07 -4.78
N LYS A 5 -8.89 -5.39 -4.84
CA LYS A 5 -9.94 -4.40 -5.13
C LYS A 5 -9.88 -3.24 -4.13
N ARG A 6 -9.82 -3.55 -2.83
CA ARG A 6 -9.69 -2.55 -1.75
C ARG A 6 -8.47 -1.65 -1.91
N LEU A 7 -7.31 -2.23 -2.23
CA LEU A 7 -6.06 -1.49 -2.41
C LEU A 7 -6.11 -0.59 -3.65
N LYS A 8 -6.74 -1.05 -4.73
CA LYS A 8 -6.88 -0.28 -5.98
C LYS A 8 -7.90 0.86 -5.87
N THR A 9 -9.04 0.64 -5.22
CA THR A 9 -10.17 1.59 -5.24
C THR A 9 -10.21 2.52 -4.03
N GLY A 10 -9.57 2.17 -2.92
CA GLY A 10 -9.68 2.99 -1.72
C GLY A 10 -10.98 2.80 -0.92
N CYS A 11 -11.94 1.97 -1.38
CA CYS A 11 -13.29 1.87 -0.82
C CYS A 11 -13.32 1.52 0.68
N GLN A 12 -14.38 1.84 1.42
CA GLN A 12 -14.38 1.52 2.85
C GLN A 12 -14.42 0.01 3.09
N TRP A 13 -13.85 -0.47 4.21
CA TRP A 13 -13.87 -1.91 4.54
C TRP A 13 -15.29 -2.47 4.67
N ARG A 14 -16.22 -1.65 5.17
CA ARG A 14 -17.64 -2.00 5.34
C ARG A 14 -18.40 -2.06 4.01
N GLU A 15 -17.88 -1.41 2.97
CA GLU A 15 -18.48 -1.34 1.63
C GLU A 15 -17.92 -2.41 0.69
N LEU A 16 -17.11 -3.34 1.20
CA LEU A 16 -16.61 -4.44 0.40
C LEU A 16 -17.77 -5.32 -0.06
N SER A 17 -17.82 -5.64 -1.35
CA SER A 17 -18.83 -6.50 -1.97
C SER A 17 -18.71 -7.98 -1.54
N LEU A 18 -18.81 -8.29 -0.25
CA LEU A 18 -18.54 -9.64 0.28
C LEU A 18 -19.40 -10.73 -0.36
N LYS A 19 -20.67 -10.40 -0.67
CA LYS A 19 -21.61 -11.31 -1.32
C LYS A 19 -21.15 -11.76 -2.71
N GLU A 20 -20.51 -10.87 -3.47
CA GLU A 20 -20.00 -11.18 -4.81
C GLU A 20 -18.83 -12.18 -4.76
N TYR A 21 -18.01 -12.12 -3.71
CA TYR A 21 -16.79 -12.94 -3.61
C TYR A 21 -16.97 -14.22 -2.80
N PHE A 22 -17.90 -14.27 -1.85
CA PHE A 22 -18.05 -15.38 -0.90
C PHE A 22 -19.44 -16.04 -0.93
N GLY A 23 -20.36 -15.57 -1.77
CA GLY A 23 -21.65 -16.19 -1.98
C GLY A 23 -22.46 -16.34 -0.68
N ARG A 24 -22.68 -17.59 -0.24
CA ARG A 24 -23.47 -17.94 0.96
C ARG A 24 -22.65 -18.01 2.25
N GLU A 25 -21.33 -17.97 2.17
CA GLU A 25 -20.48 -18.00 3.36
C GLU A 25 -20.64 -16.70 4.16
N LYS A 26 -20.84 -16.83 5.47
CA LYS A 26 -20.95 -15.69 6.38
C LYS A 26 -19.55 -15.17 6.74
N ILE A 27 -18.90 -14.49 5.79
CA ILE A 27 -17.66 -13.76 6.05
C ILE A 27 -17.98 -12.30 6.34
N CYS A 28 -17.40 -11.77 7.41
CA CYS A 28 -17.52 -10.37 7.78
C CYS A 28 -16.28 -9.56 7.37
N TRP A 29 -16.45 -8.26 7.14
CA TRP A 29 -15.36 -7.39 6.75
C TRP A 29 -14.26 -7.31 7.81
N GLN A 30 -14.61 -7.52 9.09
CA GLN A 30 -13.65 -7.55 10.20
C GLN A 30 -12.64 -8.68 10.03
N SER A 31 -13.07 -9.87 9.61
CA SER A 31 -12.17 -11.00 9.35
C SER A 31 -11.21 -10.69 8.20
N ILE A 32 -11.68 -10.02 7.15
CA ILE A 32 -10.83 -9.61 6.01
C ILE A 32 -9.81 -8.57 6.46
N TYR A 33 -10.25 -7.57 7.23
CA TYR A 33 -9.37 -6.58 7.80
C TYR A 33 -8.34 -7.20 8.75
N TYR A 34 -8.74 -8.19 9.56
CA TYR A 34 -7.84 -8.93 10.44
C TYR A 34 -6.69 -9.59 9.65
N TYR A 35 -6.99 -10.34 8.59
CA TYR A 35 -5.97 -10.96 7.75
C TYR A 35 -5.12 -9.93 7.01
N PHE A 36 -5.73 -8.86 6.49
CA PHE A 36 -4.99 -7.75 5.89
C PHE A 36 -3.98 -7.13 6.87
N ASN A 37 -4.40 -6.86 8.11
CA ASN A 37 -3.55 -6.27 9.13
C ASN A 37 -2.46 -7.26 9.60
N LYS A 38 -2.79 -8.55 9.72
CA LYS A 38 -1.81 -9.61 10.01
C LYS A 38 -0.71 -9.64 8.95
N TRP A 39 -1.08 -9.69 7.68
CA TRP A 39 -0.15 -9.75 6.55
C TRP A 39 0.64 -8.46 6.32
N SER A 40 0.07 -7.32 6.71
CA SER A 40 0.79 -6.03 6.75
C SER A 40 1.89 -6.03 7.79
N LYS A 41 1.68 -6.67 8.94
CA LYS A 41 2.63 -6.66 10.07
C LYS A 41 3.68 -7.77 9.99
N ASP A 42 3.32 -8.94 9.49
CA ASP A 42 4.24 -10.09 9.41
C ASP A 42 5.15 -10.09 8.16
N GLY A 43 5.02 -9.06 7.31
CA GLY A 43 5.81 -8.91 6.10
C GLY A 43 5.36 -9.78 4.92
N SER A 44 4.20 -10.45 5.01
CA SER A 44 3.65 -11.27 3.91
C SER A 44 3.48 -10.46 2.63
N PHE A 45 2.99 -9.21 2.70
CA PHE A 45 2.89 -8.36 1.52
C PHE A 45 4.25 -8.00 0.93
N ARG A 46 5.26 -7.76 1.76
CA ARG A 46 6.63 -7.52 1.29
C ARG A 46 7.19 -8.74 0.56
N LYS A 47 6.99 -9.94 1.10
CA LYS A 47 7.42 -11.20 0.46
C LYS A 47 6.71 -11.42 -0.88
N ALA A 48 5.40 -11.21 -0.92
CA ALA A 48 4.61 -11.31 -2.15
C ALA A 48 5.08 -10.31 -3.21
N TRP A 49 5.35 -9.06 -2.81
CA TRP A 49 5.89 -8.03 -3.69
C TRP A 49 7.23 -8.42 -4.29
N ILE A 50 8.20 -8.82 -3.45
CA ILE A 50 9.52 -9.28 -3.91
C ILE A 50 9.39 -10.44 -4.89
N GLY A 51 8.55 -11.44 -4.59
CA GLY A 51 8.29 -12.56 -5.49
C GLY A 51 7.73 -12.12 -6.84
N LEU A 52 6.76 -11.20 -6.84
CA LEU A 52 6.18 -10.64 -8.07
C LEU A 52 7.21 -9.86 -8.89
N SER A 53 8.03 -9.03 -8.24
CA SER A 53 9.08 -8.26 -8.92
C SER A 53 10.14 -9.18 -9.53
N LEU A 54 10.54 -10.26 -8.84
CA LEU A 54 11.50 -11.22 -9.37
C LEU A 54 10.96 -11.98 -10.58
N LEU A 55 9.69 -12.44 -10.52
CA LEU A 55 9.04 -13.13 -11.64
C LEU A 55 8.89 -12.25 -12.89
N ASN A 56 8.75 -10.93 -12.69
CA ASN A 56 8.58 -9.97 -13.77
C ASN A 56 9.83 -9.11 -14.02
N LYS A 57 11.01 -9.51 -13.53
CA LYS A 57 12.25 -8.72 -13.62
C LYS A 57 12.57 -8.25 -15.05
N ARG A 58 12.29 -9.09 -16.05
CA ARG A 58 12.50 -8.79 -17.48
C ARG A 58 11.57 -7.71 -18.04
N LYS A 59 10.51 -7.35 -17.31
CA LYS A 59 9.55 -6.31 -17.69
C LYS A 59 9.83 -4.96 -17.00
N LEU A 60 10.82 -4.90 -16.11
CA LEU A 60 11.20 -3.67 -15.42
C LEU A 60 12.36 -3.02 -16.16
N GLU A 61 12.19 -1.76 -16.54
CA GLU A 61 13.24 -0.99 -17.23
C GLU A 61 14.15 -0.30 -16.22
N MET A 62 15.16 -1.04 -15.77
CA MET A 62 16.08 -0.63 -14.69
C MET A 62 17.31 0.16 -15.18
N SER A 63 17.27 0.70 -16.40
CA SER A 63 18.36 1.53 -16.97
C SER A 63 18.50 2.87 -16.23
N SER A 64 17.39 3.38 -15.70
CA SER A 64 17.35 4.53 -14.81
C SER A 64 16.33 4.26 -13.70
N LEU A 65 16.60 4.80 -12.51
CA LEU A 65 15.71 4.75 -11.36
C LEU A 65 15.38 6.17 -10.92
N GLN A 66 14.09 6.46 -10.80
CA GLN A 66 13.62 7.75 -10.32
C GLN A 66 13.28 7.63 -8.84
N LEU A 67 13.82 8.56 -8.06
CA LEU A 67 13.59 8.68 -6.63
C LEU A 67 12.98 10.05 -6.35
N ASP A 68 11.79 10.06 -5.77
CA ASP A 68 11.11 11.28 -5.35
C ASP A 68 10.59 11.16 -3.92
N GLY A 69 10.47 12.29 -3.22
CA GLY A 69 10.05 12.38 -1.85
C GLY A 69 8.87 13.32 -1.68
N SER A 70 7.82 12.87 -1.00
CA SER A 70 6.68 13.72 -0.64
C SER A 70 6.49 13.80 0.87
N HIS A 71 6.31 15.02 1.37
CA HIS A 71 5.89 15.27 2.75
C HIS A 71 4.37 15.14 2.86
N THR A 72 3.85 14.19 3.63
CA THR A 72 2.40 14.03 3.83
C THR A 72 2.02 14.52 5.23
N PRO A 73 1.09 15.48 5.37
CA PRO A 73 0.57 15.88 6.68
C PRO A 73 0.01 14.67 7.45
N SER A 74 0.39 14.54 8.71
CA SER A 74 -0.08 13.46 9.57
C SER A 74 -0.37 13.99 10.97
N ARG A 75 -1.46 13.50 11.58
CA ARG A 75 -1.91 13.94 12.91
C ARG A 75 -1.62 12.92 14.01
N MET A 76 -1.43 11.64 13.65
CA MET A 76 -1.40 10.51 14.59
C MET A 76 -0.01 9.86 14.74
N GLY A 77 1.06 10.50 14.25
CA GLY A 77 2.41 9.91 14.27
C GLY A 77 3.24 10.24 15.51
N GLY A 78 2.71 11.01 16.46
CA GLY A 78 3.40 11.36 17.72
C GLY A 78 4.76 12.03 17.47
N GLU A 79 5.80 11.52 18.13
CA GLU A 79 7.19 12.00 18.02
C GLU A 79 7.86 11.64 16.69
N LYS A 80 7.27 10.71 15.91
CA LYS A 80 7.83 10.31 14.60
C LYS A 80 7.58 11.34 13.49
N LEU A 81 6.88 12.44 13.81
CA LEU A 81 6.53 13.49 12.84
C LEU A 81 7.32 14.76 13.09
N GLY A 82 7.89 15.32 12.02
CA GLY A 82 8.54 16.62 12.03
C GLY A 82 7.60 17.72 11.56
N TYR A 83 7.66 18.90 12.20
CA TYR A 83 6.97 20.09 11.68
C TYR A 83 7.63 20.53 10.37
N GLN A 84 6.81 20.83 9.37
CA GLN A 84 7.24 21.32 8.06
C GLN A 84 6.62 22.69 7.83
N ALA A 85 7.47 23.72 7.67
CA ALA A 85 7.06 25.12 7.59
C ALA A 85 6.22 25.46 6.34
N ARG A 86 6.63 25.00 5.16
CA ARG A 86 5.89 25.15 3.88
C ARG A 86 4.47 24.60 3.96
N LYS A 87 4.27 23.45 4.63
CA LYS A 87 2.97 22.79 4.80
C LYS A 87 2.23 23.21 6.07
N LYS A 88 2.88 24.01 6.93
CA LYS A 88 2.39 24.46 8.23
C LYS A 88 1.78 23.34 9.08
N ALA A 89 2.36 22.15 9.02
CA ALA A 89 1.84 20.96 9.69
C ALA A 89 2.96 19.99 10.09
N LYS A 90 2.67 19.11 11.05
CA LYS A 90 3.49 17.91 11.27
C LYS A 90 3.31 16.97 10.08
N THR A 91 4.42 16.53 9.50
CA THR A 91 4.45 15.69 8.30
C THR A 91 5.27 14.44 8.51
N THR A 92 4.96 13.40 7.75
CA THR A 92 5.83 12.25 7.53
C THR A 92 6.36 12.29 6.11
N ASN A 93 7.53 11.69 5.88
CA ASN A 93 8.08 11.54 4.53
C ASN A 93 7.62 10.22 3.93
N SER A 94 7.21 10.27 2.67
CA SER A 94 7.08 9.11 1.79
C SER A 94 8.14 9.24 0.72
N ILE A 95 8.93 8.18 0.50
CA ILE A 95 9.91 8.10 -0.57
C ILE A 95 9.35 7.10 -1.58
N PHE A 96 9.35 7.50 -2.84
CA PHE A 96 8.84 6.73 -3.95
C PHE A 96 9.99 6.36 -4.87
N LEU A 97 10.03 5.10 -5.30
CA LEU A 97 10.96 4.58 -6.29
C LEU A 97 10.16 4.08 -7.49
N CYS A 98 10.52 4.51 -8.69
CA CYS A 98 10.00 3.94 -9.93
C CYS A 98 11.10 3.64 -10.96
N ASP A 99 10.77 2.77 -11.90
CA ASP A 99 11.61 2.45 -13.05
C ASP A 99 11.49 3.52 -14.15
N ASN A 100 12.29 3.37 -15.22
CA ASN A 100 12.34 4.35 -16.29
C ASN A 100 11.02 4.50 -17.09
N GLN A 101 10.10 3.55 -16.98
CA GLN A 101 8.77 3.61 -17.59
C GLN A 101 7.68 4.12 -16.62
N GLY A 102 8.06 4.49 -15.39
CA GLY A 102 7.16 4.98 -14.36
C GLY A 102 6.46 3.87 -13.56
N GLN A 103 6.90 2.61 -13.67
CA GLN A 103 6.40 1.53 -12.83
C GLN A 103 6.91 1.72 -11.41
N MET A 104 5.98 1.91 -10.47
CA MET A 104 6.30 2.03 -9.04
C MET A 104 6.90 0.73 -8.49
N LEU A 105 7.99 0.86 -7.74
CA LEU A 105 8.80 -0.22 -7.16
C LEU A 105 8.77 -0.25 -5.63
N ALA A 106 8.79 0.91 -4.97
CA ALA A 106 8.78 1.04 -3.51
C ALA A 106 8.22 2.40 -3.07
#